data_AF-A0A258LSL5-F1
#
_entry.id   AF-A0A258LSL5-F1
#
_cell.length_a   1.000
_cell.length_b   1.000
_cell.length_c   1.000
_cell.angle_alpha   90.00
_cell.angle_beta   90.00
_cell.angle_gamma   90.00
#
_symmetry.space_group_name_H-M   'P 1'
#
loop_
_entity.id
_entity.type
_entity.pdbx_description
1 polymer ?
#
loop_
_entity_poly.entity_id
_entity_poly.type
_entity_poly.pdbx_seq_one_letter_code
_entity_poly.pdbx_strand_id
1 'polypeptide(L)'
;MTEAATRGSDDIKYLLRLADIRRLQGNLSLEIDALDEATSKRPQDVDIFRRLILLLLYRSPPQGFTRAITLCEQAFASPLFAQDPFLRLYYAAAQGQKATWLRDNPTTEGNYAKDANEARAKALEATRSVIELAGREGPAYTYLKAMLYPKELKSSDDDLAVFNTDPEFTALVPLDLPAEAT
;
A
#
# COMPACT_ATOMS: atom_id res chain seq x y z
N MET A 1 -29.86 1.23 24.21
CA MET A 1 -28.67 1.46 23.35
C MET A 1 -28.57 0.51 22.15
N THR A 2 -29.64 -0.22 21.79
CA THR A 2 -29.55 -1.39 20.91
C THR A 2 -29.92 -1.12 19.45
N GLU A 3 -30.84 -0.20 19.15
CA GLU A 3 -31.32 0.01 17.77
C GLU A 3 -30.35 0.80 16.87
N ALA A 4 -29.68 1.83 17.40
CA ALA A 4 -28.72 2.64 16.64
C ALA A 4 -27.46 1.85 16.23
N ALA A 5 -26.96 1.01 17.14
CA ALA A 5 -25.86 0.10 16.87
C ALA A 5 -26.23 -0.98 15.83
N THR A 6 -27.48 -1.46 15.87
CA THR A 6 -27.98 -2.45 14.89
C THR A 6 -28.13 -1.85 13.49
N ARG A 7 -28.73 -0.65 13.37
CA ARG A 7 -28.84 0.07 12.09
C ARG A 7 -27.47 0.41 11.49
N GLY A 8 -26.55 0.95 12.30
CA GLY A 8 -25.18 1.23 11.83
C GLY A 8 -24.39 -0.03 11.41
N SER A 9 -24.67 -1.18 12.04
CA SER A 9 -24.07 -2.45 11.64
C SER A 9 -24.62 -2.99 10.32
N ASP A 10 -25.88 -2.74 10.00
CA ASP A 10 -26.48 -3.20 8.75
C ASP A 10 -26.10 -2.30 7.57
N ASP A 11 -26.00 -0.99 7.78
CA ASP A 11 -25.50 -0.04 6.78
C ASP A 11 -24.10 -0.42 6.26
N ILE A 12 -23.18 -0.80 7.16
CA ILE A 12 -21.83 -1.23 6.77
C ILE A 12 -21.85 -2.49 5.90
N LYS A 13 -22.69 -3.48 6.25
CA LYS A 13 -22.79 -4.71 5.45
C LYS A 13 -23.23 -4.40 4.01
N TYR A 14 -24.12 -3.43 3.82
CA TYR A 14 -24.54 -3.01 2.49
C TYR A 14 -23.43 -2.29 1.72
N LEU A 15 -22.64 -1.45 2.38
CA LEU A 15 -21.50 -0.78 1.74
C LEU A 15 -20.43 -1.78 1.29
N LEU A 16 -20.10 -2.77 2.13
CA LEU A 16 -19.13 -3.81 1.75
C LEU A 16 -19.63 -4.66 0.58
N ARG A 17 -20.92 -5.04 0.59
CA ARG A 17 -21.55 -5.74 -0.54
C ARG A 17 -21.57 -4.88 -1.80
N LEU A 18 -21.83 -3.58 -1.66
CA LEU A 18 -21.78 -2.65 -2.79
C LEU A 18 -20.38 -2.60 -3.38
N ALA A 19 -19.33 -2.45 -2.55
CA ALA A 19 -17.94 -2.51 -3.00
C ALA A 19 -17.65 -3.80 -3.78
N ASP A 20 -18.10 -4.96 -3.28
CA ASP A 20 -17.93 -6.24 -3.97
C ASP A 20 -18.64 -6.29 -5.33
N ILE A 21 -19.87 -5.75 -5.41
CA ILE A 21 -20.61 -5.66 -6.69
C ILE A 21 -19.85 -4.76 -7.68
N ARG A 22 -19.31 -3.62 -7.22
CA ARG A 22 -18.54 -2.70 -8.08
C ARG A 22 -17.26 -3.32 -8.59
N ARG A 23 -16.57 -4.11 -7.75
CA ARG A 23 -15.41 -4.93 -8.14
C ARG A 23 -15.76 -5.89 -9.28
N LEU A 24 -16.86 -6.64 -9.15
CA LEU A 24 -17.31 -7.58 -10.18
C LEU A 24 -17.71 -6.90 -11.49
N GLN A 25 -18.13 -5.63 -11.42
CA GLN A 25 -18.41 -4.80 -12.59
C GLN A 25 -17.14 -4.18 -13.20
N GLY A 26 -15.96 -4.38 -12.60
CA GLY A 26 -14.71 -3.74 -13.00
C GLY A 26 -14.69 -2.23 -12.73
N ASN A 27 -15.56 -1.71 -11.86
CA ASN A 27 -15.68 -0.29 -11.59
C ASN A 27 -14.90 0.11 -10.32
N LEU A 28 -13.57 0.24 -10.48
CA LEU A 28 -12.64 0.58 -9.40
C LEU A 28 -13.03 1.87 -8.65
N SER A 29 -13.47 2.91 -9.37
CA SER A 29 -13.83 4.19 -8.73
C SER A 29 -15.00 4.01 -7.76
N LEU A 30 -16.06 3.33 -8.19
CA LEU A 30 -17.23 3.11 -7.33
C LEU A 30 -16.96 2.10 -6.21
N GLU A 31 -16.01 1.18 -6.39
CA GLU A 31 -15.54 0.32 -5.31
C GLU A 31 -14.81 1.13 -4.22
N ILE A 32 -13.91 2.02 -4.63
CA ILE A 32 -13.20 2.94 -3.72
C ILE A 32 -14.20 3.82 -2.96
N ASP A 33 -15.19 4.41 -3.64
CA ASP A 33 -16.17 5.29 -3.01
C ASP A 33 -16.98 4.55 -1.92
N ALA A 34 -17.40 3.31 -2.17
CA ALA A 34 -18.11 2.50 -1.19
C ALA A 34 -17.23 2.14 0.04
N LEU A 35 -15.95 1.84 -0.17
CA LEU A 35 -15.02 1.55 0.92
C LEU A 35 -14.62 2.78 1.73
N ASP A 36 -14.57 3.94 1.09
CA ASP A 36 -14.30 5.21 1.76
C ASP A 36 -15.44 5.58 2.73
N GLU A 37 -16.69 5.40 2.29
CA GLU A 37 -17.85 5.56 3.17
C GLU A 37 -17.85 4.53 4.30
N ALA A 38 -17.50 3.26 4.01
CA ALA A 38 -17.42 2.22 5.02
C ALA A 38 -16.34 2.53 6.07
N THR A 39 -15.17 3.01 5.64
CA THR A 39 -14.08 3.45 6.51
C THR A 39 -14.51 4.62 7.39
N SER A 40 -15.24 5.59 6.84
CA SER A 40 -15.77 6.74 7.60
C SER A 40 -16.74 6.32 8.71
N LYS A 41 -17.54 5.27 8.47
CA LYS A 41 -18.49 4.71 9.43
C LYS A 41 -17.84 3.72 10.42
N ARG A 42 -16.69 3.12 10.08
CA ARG A 42 -15.89 2.26 10.96
C ARG A 42 -14.40 2.64 10.92
N PRO A 43 -14.04 3.78 11.54
CA PRO A 43 -12.68 4.34 11.44
C PRO A 43 -11.61 3.54 12.18
N GLN A 44 -11.96 2.44 12.84
CA GLN A 44 -11.04 1.53 13.53
C GLN A 44 -10.98 0.14 12.87
N ASP A 45 -11.68 -0.07 11.76
CA ASP A 45 -11.70 -1.35 11.04
C ASP A 45 -10.52 -1.42 10.06
N VAL A 46 -9.43 -2.03 10.52
CA VAL A 46 -8.16 -2.13 9.78
C VAL A 46 -8.34 -2.88 8.46
N ASP A 47 -9.22 -3.88 8.39
CA ASP A 47 -9.42 -4.68 7.19
C ASP A 47 -10.06 -3.87 6.07
N ILE A 48 -11.08 -3.08 6.38
CA ILE A 48 -11.73 -2.18 5.41
C ILE A 48 -10.73 -1.13 4.93
N PHE A 49 -9.99 -0.52 5.86
CA PHE A 49 -8.97 0.48 5.54
C PHE A 49 -7.86 -0.10 4.66
N ARG A 50 -7.35 -1.28 5.00
CA ARG A 50 -6.34 -2.00 4.22
C ARG A 50 -6.81 -2.29 2.80
N ARG A 51 -8.06 -2.71 2.62
CA ARG A 51 -8.65 -2.91 1.29
C ARG A 51 -8.72 -1.60 0.50
N LEU A 52 -9.13 -0.50 1.14
CA LEU A 52 -9.17 0.82 0.51
C LEU A 52 -7.77 1.26 0.04
N ILE A 53 -6.75 1.16 0.89
CA ILE A 53 -5.38 1.55 0.54
C ILE A 53 -4.85 0.74 -0.64
N LEU A 54 -5.06 -0.59 -0.66
CA LEU A 54 -4.65 -1.43 -1.79
C LEU A 54 -5.27 -0.95 -3.10
N LEU A 55 -6.58 -0.68 -3.13
CA LEU A 55 -7.25 -0.23 -4.35
C LEU A 55 -6.80 1.15 -4.83
N LEU A 56 -6.40 2.03 -3.91
CA LEU A 56 -5.83 3.32 -4.28
C LEU A 56 -4.52 3.17 -5.05
N LEU A 57 -3.72 2.12 -4.80
CA LEU A 57 -2.50 1.84 -5.56
C LEU A 57 -2.77 1.47 -7.03
N TYR A 58 -3.96 0.93 -7.33
CA TYR A 58 -4.36 0.61 -8.70
C TYR A 58 -5.03 1.78 -9.43
N ARG A 59 -5.25 2.92 -8.75
CA ARG A 59 -5.73 4.15 -9.39
C ARG A 59 -4.59 4.84 -10.09
N SER A 60 -4.86 5.44 -11.25
CA SER A 60 -3.86 6.16 -12.05
C SER A 60 -3.03 7.15 -11.22
N PRO A 61 -1.70 7.16 -11.40
CA PRO A 61 -0.81 8.20 -10.89
C PRO A 61 -1.16 9.62 -11.41
N PRO A 62 -0.95 10.67 -10.61
CA PRO A 62 -0.44 10.65 -9.24
C PRO A 62 -1.53 10.48 -8.17
N GLN A 63 -2.81 10.49 -8.55
CA GLN A 63 -3.92 10.60 -7.59
C GLN A 63 -4.00 9.40 -6.65
N GLY A 64 -3.74 8.19 -7.16
CA GLY A 64 -3.76 6.94 -6.38
C GLY A 64 -2.78 6.96 -5.21
N PHE A 65 -1.47 6.96 -5.50
CA PHE A 65 -0.44 6.96 -4.46
C PHE A 65 -0.51 8.18 -3.55
N THR A 66 -0.88 9.36 -4.07
CA THR A 66 -0.92 10.59 -3.25
C THR A 66 -1.96 10.46 -2.14
N ARG A 67 -3.13 9.92 -2.48
CA ARG A 67 -4.18 9.67 -1.49
C ARG A 67 -3.80 8.54 -0.54
N ALA A 68 -3.22 7.45 -1.04
CA ALA A 68 -2.77 6.33 -0.21
C ALA A 68 -1.73 6.78 0.85
N ILE A 69 -0.71 7.55 0.43
CA ILE A 69 0.30 8.14 1.32
C ILE A 69 -0.37 8.97 2.42
N THR A 70 -1.24 9.91 2.02
CA THR A 70 -1.90 10.82 2.97
C THR A 70 -2.71 10.06 4.02
N LEU A 71 -3.51 9.07 3.60
CA LEU A 71 -4.33 8.28 4.51
C LEU A 71 -3.47 7.41 5.44
N CYS A 72 -2.43 6.76 4.93
CA CYS A 72 -1.52 5.96 5.76
C CYS A 72 -0.79 6.82 6.81
N GLU A 73 -0.25 7.98 6.42
CA GLU A 73 0.45 8.88 7.35
C GLU A 73 -0.46 9.36 8.48
N GLN A 74 -1.73 9.67 8.17
CA GLN A 74 -2.74 10.01 9.18
C GLN A 74 -3.08 8.81 10.08
N ALA A 75 -3.28 7.63 9.49
CA ALA A 75 -3.67 6.43 10.23
C ALA A 75 -2.57 5.93 11.19
N PHE A 76 -1.29 6.09 10.84
CA PHE A 76 -0.17 5.67 11.67
C PHE A 76 -0.01 6.45 12.98
N ALA A 77 -0.76 7.53 13.20
CA ALA A 77 -0.89 8.15 14.51
C ALA A 77 -1.58 7.23 15.54
N SER A 78 -2.33 6.23 15.08
CA SER A 78 -2.96 5.20 15.92
C SER A 78 -2.12 3.93 15.93
N PRO A 79 -1.79 3.36 17.11
CA PRO A 79 -1.06 2.11 17.23
C PRO A 79 -1.71 0.95 16.48
N LEU A 80 -3.05 0.95 16.39
CA LEU A 80 -3.83 -0.09 15.69
C LEU A 80 -3.42 -0.23 14.23
N PHE A 81 -3.27 0.88 13.51
CA PHE A 81 -2.89 0.87 12.10
C PHE A 81 -1.37 0.81 11.93
N ALA A 82 -0.62 1.42 12.85
CA ALA A 82 0.84 1.44 12.82
C ALA A 82 1.47 0.03 12.94
N GLN A 83 0.74 -0.91 13.57
CA GLN A 83 1.16 -2.31 13.77
C GLN A 83 0.69 -3.27 12.67
N ASP A 84 -0.07 -2.82 11.66
CA ASP A 84 -0.45 -3.69 10.53
C ASP A 84 0.67 -3.71 9.46
N PRO A 85 1.28 -4.89 9.20
CA PRO A 85 2.40 -4.98 8.26
C PRO A 85 1.98 -4.77 6.81
N PHE A 86 0.74 -5.05 6.43
CA PHE A 86 0.27 -4.82 5.07
C PHE A 86 0.04 -3.33 4.79
N LEU A 87 -0.39 -2.56 5.77
CA LEU A 87 -0.45 -1.10 5.63
C LEU A 87 0.94 -0.48 5.46
N ARG A 88 1.95 -1.00 6.18
CA ARG A 88 3.36 -0.61 5.97
C ARG A 88 3.84 -0.98 4.57
N LEU A 89 3.51 -2.18 4.09
CA LEU A 89 3.82 -2.63 2.73
C LEU A 89 3.19 -1.71 1.67
N TYR A 90 1.88 -1.45 1.76
CA TYR A 90 1.19 -0.62 0.78
C TYR A 90 1.66 0.83 0.83
N TYR A 91 2.03 1.32 2.01
CA TYR A 91 2.67 2.63 2.13
C TYR A 91 4.06 2.66 1.46
N ALA A 92 4.87 1.61 1.61
CA ALA A 92 6.13 1.49 0.88
C ALA A 92 5.89 1.50 -0.64
N ALA A 93 4.93 0.71 -1.12
CA ALA A 93 4.53 0.65 -2.53
C ALA A 93 4.09 2.02 -3.05
N ALA A 94 3.25 2.76 -2.30
CA ALA A 94 2.83 4.11 -2.68
C ALA A 94 4.02 5.08 -2.82
N GLN A 95 5.01 5.00 -1.93
CA GLN A 95 6.23 5.80 -2.04
C GLN A 95 7.10 5.37 -3.23
N GLY A 96 7.14 4.09 -3.57
CA GLY A 96 7.77 3.57 -4.78
C GLY A 96 7.10 4.07 -6.06
N GLN A 97 5.77 4.03 -6.14
CA GLN A 97 4.99 4.63 -7.23
C GLN A 97 5.27 6.13 -7.35
N LYS A 98 5.36 6.86 -6.23
CA LYS A 98 5.74 8.28 -6.21
C LYS A 98 7.14 8.50 -6.79
N ALA A 99 8.13 7.71 -6.36
CA ALA A 99 9.50 7.82 -6.86
C ALA A 99 9.60 7.53 -8.36
N THR A 100 8.92 6.49 -8.84
CA THR A 100 8.78 6.16 -10.27
C THR A 100 8.15 7.33 -11.04
N TRP A 101 7.02 7.85 -10.55
CA TRP A 101 6.32 8.95 -11.19
C TRP A 101 7.19 10.22 -11.27
N LEU A 102 7.89 10.57 -10.18
CA LEU A 102 8.80 11.70 -10.16
C LEU A 102 9.92 11.52 -11.19
N ARG A 103 10.53 10.32 -11.27
CA ARG A 103 11.61 10.02 -12.23
C ARG A 103 11.15 10.21 -13.67
N ASP A 104 9.94 9.78 -13.96
CA ASP A 104 9.38 9.80 -15.32
C ASP A 104 8.76 11.17 -15.67
N ASN A 105 8.51 12.03 -14.67
CA ASN A 105 7.91 13.35 -14.82
C ASN A 105 8.77 14.44 -14.13
N PRO A 106 10.04 14.65 -14.55
CA PRO A 106 10.89 15.65 -13.95
C PRO A 106 10.34 17.06 -14.22
N THR A 107 9.93 17.78 -13.18
CA THR A 107 9.53 19.18 -13.29
C THR A 107 10.72 20.10 -13.03
N THR A 108 10.79 21.23 -13.73
CA THR A 108 11.77 22.30 -13.47
C THR A 108 11.38 23.19 -12.29
N GLU A 109 10.14 23.09 -11.80
CA GLU A 109 9.54 23.97 -10.78
C GLU A 109 9.57 23.41 -9.36
N GLY A 110 10.09 22.19 -9.17
CA GLY A 110 10.20 21.54 -7.87
C GLY A 110 11.62 21.08 -7.57
N ASN A 111 11.92 20.87 -6.28
CA ASN A 111 13.17 20.21 -5.89
C ASN A 111 13.00 18.69 -6.07
N TYR A 112 12.93 18.25 -7.33
CA TYR A 112 12.73 16.84 -7.72
C TYR A 112 13.65 15.89 -6.93
N ALA A 113 14.93 16.24 -6.81
CA ALA A 113 15.91 15.43 -6.09
C ALA A 113 15.55 15.28 -4.61
N LYS A 114 15.03 16.34 -3.98
CA LYS A 114 14.56 16.30 -2.59
C LYS A 114 13.33 15.41 -2.47
N ASP A 115 12.32 15.58 -3.32
CA ASP A 115 11.07 14.82 -3.23
C ASP A 115 11.27 13.32 -3.52
N ALA A 116 12.17 12.99 -4.45
CA ALA A 116 12.58 11.63 -4.74
C ALA A 116 13.33 11.00 -3.56
N ASN A 117 14.23 11.76 -2.93
CA ASN A 117 14.96 11.29 -1.75
C ASN A 117 14.03 11.11 -0.53
N GLU A 118 13.04 11.98 -0.35
CA GLU A 118 12.02 11.82 0.69
C GLU A 118 11.16 10.57 0.46
N ALA A 119 10.73 10.33 -0.79
CA ALA A 119 9.97 9.13 -1.15
C ALA A 119 10.80 7.86 -0.88
N ARG A 120 12.09 7.85 -1.29
CA ARG A 120 13.04 6.78 -1.00
C ARG A 120 13.16 6.52 0.51
N ALA A 121 13.40 7.56 1.31
CA ALA A 121 13.59 7.42 2.75
C ALA A 121 12.34 6.85 3.44
N LYS A 122 11.14 7.33 3.07
CA LYS A 122 9.86 6.86 3.60
C LYS A 122 9.58 5.41 3.18
N ALA A 123 9.86 5.04 1.92
CA ALA A 123 9.74 3.67 1.45
C ALA A 123 10.67 2.71 2.21
N LEU A 124 11.90 3.15 2.50
CA LEU A 124 12.88 2.35 3.22
C LEU A 124 12.49 2.13 4.70
N GLU A 125 12.00 3.17 5.37
CA GLU A 125 11.47 3.07 6.74
C GLU A 125 10.26 2.13 6.81
N ALA A 126 9.34 2.25 5.86
CA ALA A 126 8.19 1.37 5.75
C ALA A 126 8.61 -0.09 5.52
N THR A 127 9.61 -0.31 4.66
CA THR A 127 10.23 -1.62 4.41
C THR A 127 10.80 -2.24 5.69
N ARG A 128 11.54 -1.46 6.49
CA ARG A 128 12.04 -1.91 7.81
C ARG A 128 10.89 -2.30 8.74
N SER A 129 9.82 -1.51 8.75
CA SER A 129 8.63 -1.78 9.57
C SER A 129 7.93 -3.08 9.17
N VAL A 130 7.84 -3.39 7.88
CA VAL A 130 7.28 -4.67 7.40
C VAL A 130 8.09 -5.84 7.96
N ILE A 131 9.42 -5.77 7.90
CA ILE A 131 10.31 -6.83 8.40
C ILE A 131 10.16 -6.99 9.92
N GLU A 132 10.10 -5.90 10.66
CA GLU A 132 9.93 -5.92 12.11
C GLU A 132 8.59 -6.52 12.55
N LEU A 133 7.49 -6.14 11.88
CA LEU A 133 6.14 -6.55 12.26
C LEU A 133 5.78 -7.96 11.78
N ALA A 134 6.16 -8.33 10.55
CA ALA A 134 5.77 -9.61 9.95
C ALA A 134 6.86 -10.70 10.03
N GLY A 135 8.12 -10.31 10.25
CA GLY A 135 9.26 -11.19 10.06
C GLY A 135 9.52 -11.53 8.59
N ARG A 136 10.69 -12.13 8.30
CA ARG A 136 11.11 -12.50 6.93
C ARG A 136 10.35 -13.69 6.34
N GLU A 137 9.63 -14.43 7.16
CA GLU A 137 8.78 -15.55 6.73
C GLU A 137 7.31 -15.13 6.57
N GLY A 138 6.97 -13.89 6.93
CA GLY A 138 5.60 -13.40 6.91
C GLY A 138 5.11 -13.06 5.50
N PRO A 139 3.81 -13.16 5.22
CA PRO A 139 3.26 -12.93 3.89
C PRO A 139 3.52 -11.50 3.39
N ALA A 140 3.47 -10.49 4.26
CA ALA A 140 3.79 -9.11 3.89
C ALA A 140 5.23 -8.96 3.40
N TYR A 141 6.19 -9.69 3.98
CA TYR A 141 7.58 -9.71 3.49
C TYR A 141 7.69 -10.44 2.15
N THR A 142 6.94 -11.53 1.93
CA THR A 142 6.90 -12.20 0.63
C THR A 142 6.43 -11.26 -0.47
N TYR A 143 5.35 -10.49 -0.24
CA TYR A 143 4.87 -9.50 -1.20
C TYR A 143 5.85 -8.34 -1.39
N LEU A 144 6.44 -7.82 -0.30
CA LEU A 144 7.51 -6.82 -0.34
C LEU A 144 8.65 -7.25 -1.28
N LYS A 145 9.14 -8.49 -1.09
CA LYS A 145 10.23 -9.04 -1.90
C LYS A 145 9.80 -9.22 -3.37
N ALA A 146 8.57 -9.66 -3.62
CA ALA A 146 8.01 -9.79 -4.96
C ALA A 146 7.90 -8.45 -5.70
N MET A 147 7.49 -7.38 -5.01
CA MET A 147 7.40 -6.01 -5.57
C MET A 147 8.78 -5.40 -5.84
N LEU A 148 9.79 -5.75 -5.05
CA LEU A 148 11.16 -5.27 -5.22
C LEU A 148 11.88 -6.00 -6.37
N TYR A 149 11.60 -7.30 -6.57
CA TYR A 149 12.22 -8.13 -7.60
C TYR A 149 11.18 -8.80 -8.52
N PRO A 150 10.36 -8.00 -9.22
CA PRO A 150 9.22 -8.56 -9.94
C PRO A 150 9.63 -9.44 -11.12
N LYS A 151 10.77 -9.16 -11.77
CA LYS A 151 11.25 -9.94 -12.91
C LYS A 151 11.72 -11.32 -12.47
N GLU A 152 12.52 -11.35 -11.40
CA GLU A 152 13.14 -12.57 -10.87
C GLU A 152 12.09 -13.47 -10.21
N LEU A 153 11.06 -12.87 -9.60
CA LEU A 153 9.99 -13.60 -8.90
C LEU A 153 8.69 -13.73 -9.71
N LYS A 154 8.69 -13.29 -10.98
CA LYS A 154 7.52 -13.34 -11.89
C LYS A 154 6.27 -12.69 -11.28
N SER A 155 6.45 -11.60 -10.55
CA SER A 155 5.38 -10.79 -9.97
C SER A 155 4.81 -9.84 -11.02
N SER A 156 3.50 -9.62 -10.98
CA SER A 156 2.85 -8.53 -11.74
C SER A 156 2.96 -7.17 -11.05
N ASP A 157 3.12 -7.16 -9.72
CA ASP A 157 3.26 -5.93 -8.95
C ASP A 157 4.75 -5.54 -8.93
N ASP A 158 5.05 -4.31 -9.35
CA ASP A 158 6.41 -3.77 -9.51
C ASP A 158 6.61 -2.42 -8.81
N ASP A 159 5.73 -2.07 -7.88
CA ASP A 159 5.67 -0.74 -7.24
C ASP A 159 6.99 -0.32 -6.57
N LEU A 160 7.80 -1.29 -6.14
CA LEU A 160 9.09 -1.07 -5.47
C LEU A 160 10.30 -1.34 -6.37
N ALA A 161 10.11 -1.75 -7.62
CA ALA A 161 11.19 -2.12 -8.54
C ALA A 161 12.17 -0.97 -8.81
N VAL A 162 11.72 0.29 -8.64
CA VAL A 162 12.58 1.49 -8.73
C VAL A 162 13.74 1.48 -7.73
N PHE A 163 13.63 0.71 -6.64
CA PHE A 163 14.65 0.59 -5.61
C PHE A 163 15.46 -0.73 -5.66
N ASN A 164 15.28 -1.55 -6.70
CA ASN A 164 15.88 -2.89 -6.74
C ASN A 164 17.42 -2.90 -6.88
N THR A 165 18.01 -1.76 -7.23
CA THR A 165 19.46 -1.53 -7.29
C THR A 165 19.97 -0.68 -6.13
N ASP A 166 19.07 -0.29 -5.21
CA ASP A 166 19.43 0.53 -4.07
C ASP A 166 20.16 -0.30 -3.00
N PRO A 167 21.37 0.09 -2.56
CA PRO A 167 22.14 -0.70 -1.60
C PRO A 167 21.44 -0.92 -0.26
N GLU A 168 20.64 0.05 0.22
CA GLU A 168 19.94 -0.10 1.50
C GLU A 168 18.74 -1.05 1.39
N PHE A 169 17.99 -1.00 0.27
CA PHE A 169 16.89 -1.93 0.04
C PHE A 169 17.39 -3.35 -0.18
N THR A 170 18.41 -3.53 -1.02
CA THR A 170 19.01 -4.84 -1.31
C THR A 170 19.65 -5.49 -0.09
N ALA A 171 20.22 -4.69 0.83
CA ALA A 171 20.73 -5.21 2.10
C ALA A 171 19.59 -5.65 3.05
N LEU A 172 18.47 -4.91 3.06
CA LEU A 172 17.31 -5.25 3.91
C LEU A 172 16.55 -6.47 3.40
N VAL A 173 16.34 -6.55 2.08
CA VAL A 173 15.52 -7.55 1.41
C VAL A 173 16.39 -8.24 0.36
N PRO A 174 17.24 -9.21 0.75
CA PRO A 174 18.12 -9.89 -0.19
C PRO A 174 17.35 -10.78 -1.16
N LEU A 175 17.79 -10.78 -2.42
CA LEU A 175 17.35 -11.71 -3.45
C LEU A 175 18.08 -13.05 -3.26
N ASP A 176 17.65 -13.83 -2.28
CA ASP A 176 18.08 -15.22 -2.14
C ASP A 176 17.29 -16.07 -3.15
N LEU A 177 17.85 -16.29 -4.35
CA LEU A 177 17.31 -17.28 -5.29
C LEU A 177 17.75 -18.67 -4.82
N PRO A 178 16.85 -19.67 -4.76
CA PRO A 178 17.29 -21.04 -4.57
C PRO A 178 18.27 -21.38 -5.70
N ALA A 179 19.41 -21.96 -5.34
CA ALA A 179 20.37 -22.44 -6.32
C ALA A 179 19.64 -23.30 -7.35
N GLU A 180 19.78 -22.97 -8.64
CA GLU A 180 19.17 -23.76 -9.71
C GLU A 180 19.59 -25.22 -9.52
N ALA A 181 18.61 -26.11 -9.33
CA ALA A 181 18.84 -27.54 -9.39
C ALA A 181 19.25 -27.86 -10.83
N THR A 182 20.55 -28.03 -11.03
CA THR A 182 21.17 -28.45 -12.29
C THR A 182 20.93 -29.93 -12.55
#